data_AF-A0A0R2QWM5-F1
#
_entry.id   AF-A0A0R2QWM5-F1
#
_cell.length_a   1.000
_cell.length_b   1.000
_cell.length_c   1.000
_cell.angle_alpha   90.00
_cell.angle_beta   90.00
_cell.angle_gamma   90.00
#
_symmetry.space_group_name_H-M   'P 1'
#
loop_
_entity.id
_entity.type
_entity.pdbx_description
1 polymer ?
#
loop_
_entity_poly.entity_id
_entity_poly.type
_entity_poly.pdbx_seq_one_letter_code
_entity_poly.pdbx_strand_id
1 'polypeptide(L)'
;VLGIADKLKGQLPIGLIVLKSGVDKDHATISKECVQMVRDKIGPVAAFKVAIVIKRLPKTRSGKILRGTIRKIADNEKFNIPPTIDDPAILNEIKQDLIKHQILNNG
;
A
#
# COMPACT_ATOMS: atom_id res chain seq x y z
N VAL A 1 6.40 -1.29 0.14
CA VAL A 1 6.14 -1.87 -1.19
C VAL A 1 5.61 -3.28 -0.99
N LEU A 2 4.58 -3.65 -1.75
CA LEU A 2 4.03 -5.00 -1.85
C LEU A 2 3.69 -5.31 -3.31
N GLY A 3 3.68 -6.59 -3.69
CA GLY A 3 3.12 -7.04 -4.97
C GLY A 3 1.63 -7.31 -4.81
N ILE A 4 0.83 -6.87 -5.79
CA ILE A 4 -0.59 -7.21 -5.95
C ILE A 4 -0.77 -8.05 -7.21
N ALA A 5 -1.78 -8.90 -7.23
CA ALA A 5 -2.12 -9.74 -8.37
C ALA A 5 -2.47 -8.89 -9.61
N ASP A 6 -1.87 -9.25 -10.74
CA ASP A 6 -2.16 -8.66 -12.05
C ASP A 6 -2.31 -9.78 -13.08
N LYS A 7 -3.37 -9.74 -13.88
CA LYS A 7 -3.71 -10.82 -14.82
C LYS A 7 -2.67 -11.00 -15.94
N LEU A 8 -1.94 -9.95 -16.30
CA LEU A 8 -0.99 -9.98 -17.42
C LEU A 8 0.45 -10.19 -16.95
N LYS A 9 0.80 -9.63 -15.79
CA LYS A 9 2.18 -9.60 -15.28
C LYS A 9 2.40 -10.52 -14.09
N GLY A 10 1.36 -11.22 -13.62
CA GLY A 10 1.36 -12.03 -12.41
C GLY A 10 1.32 -11.17 -11.15
N GLN A 11 2.26 -10.22 -11.01
CA GLN A 11 2.33 -9.28 -9.90
C GLN A 11 2.71 -7.87 -10.35
N LEU A 12 2.14 -6.86 -9.71
CA LEU A 12 2.53 -5.46 -9.85
C LEU A 12 2.95 -4.86 -8.51
N PRO A 13 4.08 -4.14 -8.43
CA PRO A 13 4.49 -3.51 -7.19
C PRO A 13 3.70 -2.21 -6.95
N ILE A 14 3.20 -2.06 -5.72
CA ILE A 14 2.57 -0.84 -5.23
C ILE A 14 3.29 -0.28 -3.99
N GLY A 15 3.31 1.04 -3.88
CA GLY A 15 3.86 1.77 -2.75
C GLY A 15 2.77 2.26 -1.80
N LEU A 16 2.97 2.03 -0.51
CA LEU A 16 2.19 2.66 0.56
C LEU A 16 3.13 3.60 1.31
N ILE A 17 2.77 4.88 1.36
CA ILE A 17 3.60 5.97 1.89
C ILE A 17 2.93 6.53 3.14
N VAL A 18 3.69 6.67 4.22
CA VAL A 18 3.28 7.40 5.42
C VAL A 18 4.15 8.65 5.50
N LEU A 19 3.51 9.82 5.57
CA LEU A 19 4.22 11.10 5.64
C LEU A 19 4.63 11.41 7.08
N LYS A 20 5.70 12.21 7.22
CA LYS A 20 6.01 12.87 8.49
C LYS A 20 4.99 13.98 8.75
N SER A 21 4.86 14.39 10.01
CA SER A 21 4.05 15.55 10.39
C SER A 21 4.54 16.83 9.70
N GLY A 22 3.61 17.73 9.36
CA GLY A 22 3.94 19.03 8.77
C GLY A 22 4.29 18.99 7.27
N VAL A 23 3.87 17.95 6.55
CA VAL A 23 3.96 17.92 5.08
C VAL A 23 2.68 18.51 4.50
N ASP A 24 2.80 19.69 3.88
CA ASP A 24 1.66 20.40 3.26
C ASP A 24 1.50 20.10 1.76
N LYS A 25 2.45 19.36 1.17
CA LYS A 25 2.38 18.95 -0.24
C LYS A 25 1.23 17.96 -0.44
N ASP A 26 0.46 18.15 -1.50
CA ASP A 26 -0.69 17.30 -1.78
C ASP A 26 -0.27 15.83 -2.05
N HIS A 27 -1.13 14.90 -1.62
CA HIS A 27 -0.84 13.47 -1.70
C HIS A 27 -0.67 12.98 -3.15
N ALA A 28 -1.36 13.58 -4.12
CA ALA A 28 -1.29 13.15 -5.51
C ALA A 28 0.07 13.51 -6.13
N THR A 29 0.58 14.70 -5.85
CA THR A 29 1.91 15.13 -6.26
C THR A 29 2.98 14.26 -5.60
N ILE A 30 2.89 13.99 -4.29
CA ILE A 30 3.83 13.09 -3.60
C ILE A 30 3.84 11.70 -4.25
N SER A 31 2.65 11.12 -4.48
CA SER A 31 2.53 9.82 -5.16
C SER A 31 3.21 9.81 -6.52
N LYS A 32 3.00 10.84 -7.35
CA LYS A 32 3.62 10.98 -8.68
C LYS A 32 5.14 11.10 -8.59
N GLU A 33 5.64 11.96 -7.71
CA GLU A 33 7.07 12.15 -7.48
C GLU A 33 7.75 10.85 -7.00
N CYS A 34 7.10 10.09 -6.12
CA CYS A 34 7.62 8.79 -5.69
C CYS A 34 7.70 7.78 -6.83
N VAL A 35 6.68 7.71 -7.69
CA VAL A 35 6.70 6.85 -8.88
C VAL A 35 7.83 7.25 -9.83
N GLN A 36 7.97 8.55 -10.09
CA GLN A 36 9.03 9.08 -10.95
C GLN A 36 10.41 8.78 -10.38
N MET A 37 10.61 9.00 -9.07
CA MET A 37 11.88 8.73 -8.41
C MET A 37 12.31 7.26 -8.50
N VAL A 38 11.37 6.31 -8.36
CA VAL A 38 11.67 4.88 -8.52
C VAL A 38 12.04 4.58 -9.97
N ARG A 39 11.31 5.15 -10.94
CA ARG A 39 11.63 5.01 -12.36
C ARG A 39 13.03 5.54 -12.69
N ASP A 40 13.43 6.67 -12.11
CA ASP A 40 14.73 7.29 -12.39
C ASP A 40 15.88 6.52 -11.72
N LYS A 41 15.68 6.04 -10.49
CA LYS A 41 16.75 5.38 -9.71
C LYS A 41 16.91 3.90 -9.97
N ILE A 42 15.81 3.18 -10.22
CA ILE A 42 15.81 1.72 -10.43
C ILE A 42 15.62 1.39 -11.92
N GLY A 43 14.97 2.27 -12.67
CA GLY A 43 14.67 2.08 -14.08
C GLY A 43 13.25 1.56 -14.33
N PRO A 44 12.83 1.55 -15.60
CA PRO A 44 11.50 1.09 -16.01
C PRO A 44 11.24 -0.40 -15.68
N VAL A 45 12.30 -1.20 -15.50
CA VAL A 45 12.23 -2.62 -15.13
C VAL A 45 11.50 -2.85 -13.80
N ALA A 46 11.52 -1.87 -12.89
CA ALA A 46 10.81 -1.96 -11.61
C ALA A 46 9.29 -2.07 -11.78
N ALA A 47 8.74 -1.69 -12.93
CA ALA A 47 7.30 -1.67 -13.22
C ALA A 47 6.44 -0.96 -12.15
N PHE A 48 7.06 -0.08 -11.36
CA PHE A 48 6.43 0.64 -10.26
C PHE A 48 5.61 1.81 -10.80
N LYS A 49 4.29 1.67 -10.76
CA LYS A 49 3.35 2.64 -11.35
C LYS A 49 2.39 3.25 -10.35
N VAL A 50 2.22 2.62 -9.18
CA VAL A 50 1.22 3.01 -8.19
C VAL A 50 1.90 3.25 -6.85
N ALA A 51 1.69 4.44 -6.32
CA ALA A 51 2.01 4.78 -4.95
C ALA A 51 0.85 5.57 -4.35
N ILE A 52 0.48 5.26 -3.12
CA ILE A 52 -0.61 5.94 -2.41
C ILE A 52 -0.13 6.38 -1.04
N VAL A 53 -0.56 7.58 -0.63
CA VAL A 53 -0.33 8.08 0.71
C VAL A 53 -1.45 7.59 1.61
N ILE A 54 -1.08 6.96 2.72
CA ILE A 54 -1.98 6.40 3.72
C ILE A 54 -1.69 7.02 5.09
N LYS A 55 -2.67 6.97 5.99
CA LYS A 55 -2.52 7.54 7.34
C LYS A 55 -1.47 6.81 8.17
N ARG A 56 -1.51 5.47 8.15
CA ARG A 56 -0.63 4.60 8.96
C ARG A 56 -0.62 3.18 8.39
N LEU A 57 0.45 2.43 8.69
CA LEU A 57 0.57 1.02 8.32
C LEU A 57 0.11 0.11 9.47
N PRO A 58 -0.54 -1.03 9.20
CA PRO A 58 -0.87 -2.02 10.22
C PRO A 58 0.40 -2.69 10.72
N LYS A 59 0.58 -2.72 12.04
CA LYS A 59 1.78 -3.26 12.67
C LYS A 59 1.44 -4.26 13.76
N THR A 60 2.40 -5.11 14.11
CA THR A 60 2.34 -5.85 15.37
C THR A 60 2.60 -4.91 16.54
N ARG A 61 2.29 -5.33 17.77
CA ARG A 61 2.68 -4.64 19.02
C ARG A 61 4.19 -4.41 19.15
N SER A 62 5.01 -5.18 18.42
CA SER A 62 6.46 -5.01 18.31
C SER A 62 6.92 -4.16 17.13
N GLY A 63 5.99 -3.54 16.39
CA GLY A 63 6.27 -2.62 15.29
C GLY A 63 6.50 -3.27 13.92
N LYS A 64 6.38 -4.60 13.79
CA LYS A 64 6.55 -5.28 12.49
C LYS A 64 5.37 -4.97 11.57
N ILE A 65 5.64 -4.49 10.35
CA ILE A 65 4.60 -4.19 9.36
C ILE A 65 3.96 -5.50 8.86
N LEU A 66 2.63 -5.57 8.90
CA LEU A 66 1.85 -6.73 8.49
C LEU A 66 1.65 -6.79 6.96
N ARG A 67 2.76 -6.80 6.19
CA ARG A 67 2.73 -6.76 4.71
C ARG A 67 1.90 -7.87 4.08
N GLY A 68 1.94 -9.08 4.65
CA GLY A 68 1.16 -10.21 4.15
C GLY A 68 -0.35 -9.98 4.27
N THR A 69 -0.81 -9.38 5.36
CA THR A 69 -2.23 -9.03 5.56
C THR A 69 -2.66 -7.94 4.59
N ILE A 70 -1.83 -6.91 4.39
CA ILE A 70 -2.09 -5.84 3.41
C ILE A 70 -2.24 -6.43 2.00
N ARG A 71 -1.35 -7.35 1.60
CA ARG A 71 -1.43 -8.01 0.29
C ARG A 71 -2.74 -8.78 0.12
N LYS A 72 -3.13 -9.58 1.10
CA LYS A 72 -4.40 -10.32 1.06
C LYS A 72 -5.61 -9.39 0.91
N ILE A 73 -5.60 -8.24 1.60
CA ILE A 73 -6.66 -7.23 1.45
C ILE A 73 -6.68 -6.70 0.01
N ALA A 74 -5.52 -6.33 -0.54
CA ALA A 74 -5.41 -5.80 -1.90
C ALA A 74 -5.82 -6.81 -2.98
N ASP A 75 -5.50 -8.08 -2.77
CA ASP A 75 -5.85 -9.19 -3.68
C ASP A 75 -7.29 -9.72 -3.45
N ASN A 76 -8.07 -9.08 -2.57
CA ASN A 76 -9.42 -9.50 -2.16
C ASN A 76 -9.50 -10.96 -1.63
N GLU A 77 -8.43 -11.41 -0.98
CA GLU A 77 -8.31 -12.75 -0.40
C GLU A 77 -8.79 -12.79 1.06
N LYS A 78 -9.23 -13.97 1.51
CA LYS A 78 -9.55 -14.21 2.92
C LYS A 78 -8.28 -14.09 3.78
N PHE A 79 -8.39 -13.37 4.90
CA PHE A 79 -7.34 -13.26 5.90
C PHE A 79 -7.92 -13.33 7.31
N ASN A 80 -7.08 -13.75 8.25
CA ASN A 80 -7.38 -13.67 9.68
C ASN A 80 -6.67 -12.45 10.26
N ILE A 81 -7.32 -11.77 11.20
CA ILE A 81 -6.70 -10.67 11.95
C ILE A 81 -5.60 -11.27 12.83
N PRO A 82 -4.33 -10.86 12.66
CA PRO A 82 -3.24 -11.40 13.50
C PRO A 82 -3.47 -11.01 14.97
N PRO A 83 -3.38 -11.95 15.94
CA PRO A 83 -3.63 -11.64 17.35
C PRO A 83 -2.62 -10.65 17.94
N THR A 84 -1.46 -10.49 17.28
CA THR A 84 -0.39 -9.58 17.66
C THR A 84 -0.52 -8.19 17.06
N ILE A 85 -1.57 -7.89 16.31
CA ILE A 85 -1.80 -6.55 15.75
C ILE A 85 -1.92 -5.51 16.88
N ASP A 86 -1.44 -4.30 16.63
CA ASP A 86 -1.57 -3.17 17.57
C ASP A 86 -3.00 -2.61 17.58
N ASP A 87 -3.54 -2.33 16.40
CA ASP A 87 -4.86 -1.77 16.17
C ASP A 87 -5.54 -2.45 14.96
N PRO A 88 -6.53 -3.32 15.18
CA PRO A 88 -7.28 -3.98 14.10
C PRO A 88 -8.00 -3.00 13.15
N ALA A 89 -8.38 -1.80 13.60
CA ALA A 89 -9.12 -0.84 12.78
C ALA A 89 -8.30 -0.37 11.57
N ILE A 90 -6.96 -0.42 11.66
CA ILE A 90 -6.06 -0.07 10.56
C ILE A 90 -6.31 -0.94 9.32
N LEU A 91 -6.72 -2.20 9.49
CA LEU A 91 -7.01 -3.07 8.35
C LEU A 91 -8.19 -2.56 7.52
N ASN A 92 -9.20 -1.96 8.18
CA ASN A 92 -10.32 -1.32 7.51
C ASN A 92 -9.88 0.00 6.85
N GLU A 93 -9.06 0.82 7.51
CA GLU A 93 -8.47 2.04 6.93
C GLU A 93 -7.73 1.72 5.63
N ILE A 94 -6.83 0.72 5.66
CA ILE A 94 -6.10 0.24 4.49
C ILE A 94 -7.05 -0.22 3.39
N LYS A 95 -8.09 -0.99 3.73
CA LYS A 95 -9.08 -1.43 2.74
C LYS A 95 -9.75 -0.23 2.05
N GLN A 96 -10.17 0.77 2.80
CA GLN A 96 -10.79 1.98 2.26
C GLN A 96 -9.84 2.78 1.38
N ASP A 97 -8.57 2.93 1.78
CA ASP A 97 -7.55 3.58 0.96
C ASP A 97 -7.34 2.82 -0.37
N LEU A 98 -7.27 1.48 -0.33
CA LEU A 98 -7.13 0.65 -1.54
C LEU A 98 -8.34 0.79 -2.49
N ILE A 99 -9.56 0.90 -1.95
CA ILE A 99 -10.78 1.14 -2.75
C ILE A 99 -10.77 2.54 -3.36
N LYS A 100 -10.50 3.56 -2.54
CA LYS A 100 -10.43 4.97 -2.97
C LYS A 100 -9.45 5.17 -4.13
N HIS A 101 -8.36 4.42 -4.12
CA HIS A 101 -7.32 4.46 -5.14
C HIS A 101 -7.49 3.43 -6.27
N GLN A 102 -8.64 2.75 -6.35
CA GLN A 102 -8.98 1.78 -7.40
C GLN A 102 -7.99 0.61 -7.51
N ILE A 103 -7.34 0.26 -6.39
CA ILE A 103 -6.45 -0.91 -6.29
C ILE A 103 -7.28 -2.15 -5.94
N LEU A 104 -8.24 -1.99 -5.03
CA LEU A 104 -9.22 -3.01 -4.68
C LEU A 104 -10.58 -2.61 -5.26
N ASN A 105 -11.18 -3.46 -6.08
CA ASN A 105 -12.55 -3.25 -6.53
C ASN A 105 -13.52 -3.63 -5.41
N ASN A 106 -14.50 -2.78 -5.11
CA ASN A 106 -15.69 -3.22 -4.38
C ASN A 106 -16.41 -4.22 -5.27
N GLY A 107 -16.36 -5.50 -4.90
CA GLY A 107 -17.22 -6.52 -5.50
C GLY A 107 -18.68 -6.15 -5.35
#